data_AF-X1E847-F1
#
_entry.id   AF-X1E847-F1
#
_cell.length_a   1.000
_cell.length_b   1.000
_cell.length_c   1.000
_cell.angle_alpha   90.00
_cell.angle_beta   90.00
_cell.angle_gamma   90.00
#
_symmetry.space_group_name_H-M   'P 1'
#
loop_
_entity.id
_entity.type
_entity.pdbx_description
1 polymer ?
#
loop_
_entity_poly.entity_id
_entity_poly.type
_entity_poly.pdbx_seq_one_letter_code
_entity_poly.pdbx_strand_id
1 'polypeptide(L)'
;TPPDSSRYFYSEGYEERLAKGEPQKQLSKEFVREWLIKHGFQGKEGQVVPEMTDDFVNKVSERYIELYEKITGEKFIKTDSSNVLRRIEKNVLKYLKKMT
;
A
#
# COMPACT_ATOMS: atom_id res chain seq x y z
N THR A 1 -1.91 14.35 -8.13
CA THR A 1 -1.93 13.27 -9.15
C THR A 1 -1.87 11.94 -8.42
N PRO A 2 -2.64 10.91 -8.80
CA PRO A 2 -2.68 9.64 -8.07
C PRO A 2 -1.31 8.95 -8.07
N PRO A 3 -0.93 8.24 -7.00
CA PRO A 3 0.36 7.55 -6.88
C PRO A 3 0.58 6.42 -7.90
N ASP A 4 -0.43 6.09 -8.72
CA ASP A 4 -0.34 5.11 -9.80
C ASP A 4 0.28 5.66 -11.10
N SER A 5 0.31 6.99 -11.30
CA SER A 5 0.82 7.61 -12.53
C SER A 5 2.19 8.28 -12.37
N SER A 6 2.87 8.13 -11.24
CA SER A 6 4.11 8.84 -10.93
C SER A 6 5.10 7.99 -10.14
N ARG A 7 6.38 8.08 -10.49
CA ARG A 7 7.47 7.42 -9.75
C ARG A 7 7.98 8.38 -8.68
N TYR A 8 7.84 7.99 -7.43
CA TYR A 8 8.37 8.74 -6.29
C TYR A 8 9.68 8.10 -5.86
N PHE A 9 10.71 8.91 -5.63
CA PHE A 9 12.01 8.47 -5.13
C PHE A 9 12.30 9.13 -3.79
N TYR A 10 13.05 8.45 -2.93
CA TYR A 10 13.58 9.08 -1.72
C TYR A 10 14.66 10.09 -2.11
N SER A 11 14.53 11.34 -1.65
CA SER A 11 15.56 12.37 -1.79
C SER A 11 16.85 11.99 -1.05
N GLU A 12 16.71 11.38 0.12
CA GLU A 12 17.82 10.90 0.95
C GLU A 12 18.63 9.80 0.23
N GLY A 13 19.90 10.10 -0.06
CA GLY A 13 20.82 9.20 -0.77
C GLY A 13 20.57 9.09 -2.29
N TYR A 14 19.72 9.95 -2.88
CA TYR A 14 19.46 9.94 -4.32
C TYR A 14 20.72 10.22 -5.14
N GLU A 15 21.40 11.34 -4.84
CA GLU A 15 22.62 11.77 -5.52
C GLU A 15 23.74 10.75 -5.40
N GLU A 16 23.89 10.13 -4.22
CA GLU A 16 24.92 9.13 -3.99
C GLU A 16 24.68 7.86 -4.82
N ARG A 17 23.43 7.37 -4.87
CA ARG A 17 23.04 6.25 -5.73
C ARG A 17 23.17 6.59 -7.21
N LEU A 18 22.86 7.83 -7.58
CA LEU A 18 22.99 8.31 -8.96
C LEU A 18 24.46 8.30 -9.40
N ALA A 19 25.36 8.84 -8.57
CA ALA A 19 26.79 8.84 -8.81
C ALA A 19 27.39 7.43 -8.92
N LYS A 20 26.82 6.46 -8.19
CA LYS A 20 27.25 5.05 -8.20
C LYS A 20 26.57 4.20 -9.30
N GLY A 21 25.62 4.76 -10.05
CA GLY A 21 24.82 4.00 -11.02
C GLY A 21 23.90 2.94 -10.37
N GLU A 22 23.58 3.11 -9.09
CA GLU A 22 22.76 2.18 -8.31
C GLU A 22 21.25 2.44 -8.55
N PRO A 23 20.41 1.39 -8.43
CA PRO A 23 18.96 1.55 -8.53
C PRO A 23 18.42 2.53 -7.49
N GLN A 24 17.62 3.49 -7.94
CA GLN A 24 17.02 4.49 -7.06
C GLN A 24 15.95 3.85 -6.18
N LYS A 25 15.96 4.23 -4.90
CA LYS A 25 14.98 3.77 -3.92
C LYS A 25 13.61 4.36 -4.27
N GLN A 26 12.74 3.53 -4.84
CA GLN A 26 11.38 3.90 -5.23
C GLN A 26 10.41 3.77 -4.04
N LEU A 27 9.50 4.74 -3.94
CA LEU A 27 8.42 4.82 -2.96
C LEU A 27 7.07 4.34 -3.53
N SER A 28 7.06 3.88 -4.79
CA SER A 28 5.88 3.37 -5.51
C SER A 28 5.63 1.87 -5.22
N LYS A 29 4.54 1.32 -5.79
CA LYS A 29 4.13 -0.10 -5.71
C LYS A 29 5.20 -1.12 -6.16
N GLU A 30 6.35 -0.65 -6.65
CA GLU A 30 7.40 -1.47 -7.25
C GLU A 30 7.95 -2.51 -6.26
N PHE A 31 8.02 -2.20 -4.97
CA PHE A 31 8.49 -3.20 -3.99
C PHE A 31 7.56 -4.42 -3.87
N VAL A 32 6.24 -4.24 -4.07
CA VAL A 32 5.28 -5.36 -4.09
C VAL A 32 5.47 -6.18 -5.35
N ARG A 33 5.68 -5.51 -6.49
CA ARG A 33 5.98 -6.17 -7.77
C ARG A 33 7.29 -6.95 -7.70
N GLU A 34 8.36 -6.37 -7.17
CA GLU A 34 9.63 -7.05 -6.94
C GLU A 34 9.49 -8.24 -6.00
N TRP A 35 8.68 -8.11 -4.94
CA TRP A 35 8.38 -9.23 -4.04
C TRP A 35 7.64 -10.35 -4.77
N LEU A 36 6.62 -10.03 -5.56
CA LEU A 36 5.89 -11.00 -6.38
C LEU A 36 6.82 -11.73 -7.35
N ILE A 37 7.70 -10.99 -8.04
CA ILE A 37 8.69 -11.55 -8.97
C ILE A 37 9.63 -12.51 -8.23
N LYS A 38 10.14 -12.12 -7.06
CA LYS A 38 10.99 -12.99 -6.21
C LYS A 38 10.28 -14.27 -5.76
N HIS A 39 8.96 -14.22 -5.62
CA HIS A 39 8.13 -15.37 -5.26
C HIS A 39 7.55 -16.09 -6.50
N GLY A 40 8.16 -15.89 -7.68
CA GLY A 40 7.83 -16.63 -8.89
C GLY A 40 6.55 -16.14 -9.61
N PHE A 41 5.98 -15.01 -9.19
CA PHE A 41 4.78 -14.45 -9.80
C PHE A 41 5.10 -13.25 -10.69
N GLN A 42 4.83 -13.43 -11.98
CA GLN A 42 4.97 -12.41 -13.03
C GLN A 42 3.67 -12.21 -13.82
N GLY A 43 2.57 -12.86 -13.41
CA GLY A 43 1.29 -12.81 -14.12
C GLY A 43 1.26 -13.64 -15.41
N LYS A 44 2.13 -14.65 -15.54
CA LYS A 44 2.12 -15.59 -16.67
C LYS A 44 1.09 -16.69 -16.44
N GLU A 45 0.61 -17.29 -17.52
CA GLU A 45 -0.35 -18.38 -17.48
C GLU A 45 0.20 -19.57 -16.67
N GLY A 46 -0.64 -20.17 -15.82
CA GLY A 46 -0.25 -21.26 -14.92
C GLY A 46 0.49 -20.85 -13.64
N GLN A 47 0.79 -19.56 -13.44
CA GLN A 47 1.38 -19.08 -12.18
C GLN A 47 0.31 -18.85 -11.10
N VAL A 48 0.64 -19.20 -9.87
CA VAL A 48 -0.22 -18.96 -8.69
C VAL A 48 0.30 -17.73 -7.96
N VAL A 49 -0.63 -16.87 -7.52
CA VAL A 49 -0.29 -15.73 -6.68
C VAL A 49 0.25 -16.26 -5.35
N PRO A 50 1.47 -15.88 -4.94
CA PRO A 50 2.04 -16.32 -3.66
C PRO A 50 1.20 -15.77 -2.51
N GLU A 51 1.09 -16.57 -1.45
CA GLU A 51 0.35 -16.17 -0.26
C GLU A 51 0.97 -14.92 0.38
N MET A 52 0.16 -13.87 0.46
CA MET A 52 0.55 -12.64 1.14
C MET A 52 0.20 -12.79 2.62
N THR A 53 1.17 -13.25 3.41
CA THR A 53 1.03 -13.34 4.87
C THR A 53 0.63 -12.00 5.47
N ASP A 54 -0.11 -12.04 6.59
CA ASP A 54 -0.53 -10.83 7.32
C ASP A 54 0.66 -9.92 7.65
N ASP A 55 1.81 -10.50 8.01
CA ASP A 55 3.06 -9.78 8.24
C ASP A 55 3.54 -8.99 7.01
N PHE A 56 3.48 -9.61 5.83
CA PHE A 56 3.86 -8.93 4.59
C PHE A 56 2.85 -7.84 4.24
N VAL A 57 1.56 -8.11 4.37
CA VAL A 57 0.48 -7.13 4.14
C VAL A 57 0.65 -5.93 5.08
N ASN A 58 0.95 -6.15 6.36
CA ASN A 58 1.18 -5.09 7.34
C ASN A 58 2.39 -4.22 6.96
N LYS A 59 3.52 -4.83 6.58
CA LYS A 59 4.71 -4.11 6.09
C LYS A 59 4.39 -3.28 4.84
N VAL A 60 3.59 -3.83 3.93
CA VAL A 60 3.12 -3.12 2.73
C VAL A 60 2.30 -1.90 3.15
N SER A 61 1.30 -2.08 4.03
CA SER A 61 0.45 -1.00 4.52
C SER A 61 1.24 0.11 5.22
N GLU A 62 2.21 -0.24 6.07
CA GLU A 62 3.06 0.74 6.77
C GLU A 62 3.86 1.62 5.80
N ARG A 63 4.38 1.05 4.71
CA ARG A 63 5.10 1.83 3.68
C ARG A 63 4.19 2.82 2.95
N TYR A 64 2.95 2.44 2.64
CA TYR A 64 1.99 3.37 2.03
C TYR A 64 1.55 4.46 3.00
N ILE A 65 1.46 4.14 4.29
CA ILE A 65 1.19 5.13 5.33
C ILE A 65 2.36 6.13 5.39
N GLU A 66 3.60 5.65 5.48
CA GLU A 66 4.79 6.53 5.45
C GLU A 66 4.80 7.42 4.21
N LEU A 67 4.50 6.86 3.03
CA LEU A 67 4.38 7.61 1.78
C LEU A 67 3.32 8.71 1.88
N TYR A 68 2.12 8.37 2.35
CA TYR A 68 1.02 9.32 2.52
C TYR A 68 1.44 10.46 3.44
N GLU A 69 1.98 10.13 4.62
CA GLU A 69 2.38 11.13 5.62
C GLU A 69 3.51 12.03 5.11
N LYS A 70 4.48 11.48 4.36
CA LYS A 70 5.56 12.28 3.75
C LYS A 70 5.08 13.20 2.63
N ILE A 71 4.12 12.76 1.82
CA ILE A 71 3.60 13.56 0.72
C ILE A 71 2.65 14.65 1.23
N THR A 72 1.79 14.33 2.18
CA THR A 72 0.72 15.23 2.64
C THR A 72 1.11 16.07 3.84
N GLY A 73 2.08 15.62 4.65
CA GLY A 73 2.39 16.19 5.96
C GLY A 73 1.36 15.86 7.04
N GLU A 74 0.29 15.12 6.71
CA GLU A 74 -0.76 14.73 7.65
C GLU A 74 -0.51 13.33 8.18
N LYS A 75 -0.84 13.09 9.46
CA LYS A 75 -0.77 11.73 10.02
C LYS A 75 -1.88 10.86 9.47
N PHE A 76 -1.55 9.64 9.07
CA PHE A 76 -2.53 8.67 8.65
C PHE A 76 -3.21 8.05 9.87
N ILE A 77 -4.54 8.18 9.94
CA ILE A 77 -5.32 7.57 11.00
C ILE A 77 -5.77 6.19 10.54
N LYS A 78 -5.06 5.14 10.99
CA LYS A 78 -5.52 3.75 10.81
C LYS A 78 -6.91 3.62 11.44
N THR A 79 -7.93 3.45 10.62
CA THR A 79 -9.28 3.16 11.11
C THR A 79 -9.34 1.70 11.53
N ASP A 80 -9.82 1.43 12.74
CA ASP A 80 -10.01 0.08 13.24
C ASP A 80 -10.94 -0.71 12.29
N SER A 81 -10.39 -1.74 11.64
CA SER A 81 -11.09 -2.61 10.71
C SER A 81 -11.75 -3.81 11.38
N SER A 82 -11.53 -4.03 12.69
CA SER A 82 -12.03 -5.20 13.43
C SER A 82 -13.56 -5.29 13.47
N ASN A 83 -14.25 -4.15 13.36
CA ASN A 83 -15.71 -4.06 13.44
C ASN A 83 -16.36 -3.50 12.17
N VAL A 84 -15.72 -3.65 11.00
CA VAL A 84 -16.28 -3.14 9.73
C VAL A 84 -17.68 -3.70 9.48
N LEU A 85 -17.89 -5.01 9.67
CA LEU A 85 -19.20 -5.64 9.49
C LEU A 85 -20.25 -5.07 10.45
N ARG A 86 -19.94 -4.97 11.75
CA ARG A 86 -20.85 -4.37 12.73
C ARG A 86 -21.14 -2.90 12.44
N ARG A 87 -20.17 -2.15 11.93
CA ARG A 87 -20.34 -0.73 11.56
C ARG A 87 -21.28 -0.59 10.35
N ILE A 88 -21.10 -1.45 9.34
CA ILE A 88 -21.99 -1.50 8.18
C ILE A 88 -23.41 -1.84 8.62
N GLU A 89 -23.57 -2.92 9.40
CA GLU A 89 -24.85 -3.34 9.96
C GLU A 89 -25.55 -2.23 10.74
N LYS A 90 -24.83 -1.59 11.68
CA LYS A 90 -25.36 -0.47 12.48
C LYS A 90 -25.84 0.69 11.61
N ASN A 91 -25.08 1.04 10.57
CA ASN A 91 -25.43 2.15 9.68
C ASN A 91 -26.65 1.81 8.80
N VAL A 92 -26.74 0.58 8.30
CA VAL A 92 -27.89 0.10 7.52
C VAL A 92 -29.14 0.10 8.40
N LEU A 93 -29.08 -0.47 9.60
CA LEU A 93 -30.21 -0.49 10.54
C LEU A 93 -30.65 0.91 10.96
N LYS A 94 -29.71 1.83 11.16
CA LYS A 94 -30.00 3.23 11.47
C LYS A 94 -30.72 3.93 10.31
N TYR A 95 -30.32 3.66 9.07
CA TYR A 95 -30.97 4.22 7.89
C TYR A 95 -32.39 3.68 7.72
N LEU A 96 -32.58 2.36 7.85
CA LEU A 96 -33.90 1.74 7.76
C LEU A 96 -34.87 2.28 8.83
N LYS A 97 -34.41 2.43 10.08
CA LYS A 97 -35.19 3.06 11.17
C LYS A 97 -35.56 4.52 10.93
N LYS A 98 -34.85 5.22 10.04
CA LYS A 98 -35.15 6.62 9.69
C LYS A 98 -36.14 6.72 8.52
N MET A 99 -36.35 5.62 7.79
CA MET A 99 -37.33 5.50 6.71
C MET A 99 -38.67 4.92 7.17
N THR A 100 -38.74 4.46 8.42
CA THR A 100 -39.98 4.03 9.09
C THR A 100 -40.43 5.13 10.04
#